data_AF-A0A285BQP9-F1
#
_entry.id   AF-A0A285BQP9-F1
#
_cell.length_a   1.000
_cell.length_b   1.000
_cell.length_c   1.000
_cell.angle_alpha   90.00
_cell.angle_beta   90.00
_cell.angle_gamma   90.00
#
_symmetry.space_group_name_H-M   'P 1'
#
loop_
_entity.id
_entity.type
_entity.pdbx_description
1 polymer ?
#
loop_
_entity_poly.entity_id
_entity_poly.type
_entity_poly.pdbx_seq_one_letter_code
_entity_poly.pdbx_strand_id
1 'polypeptide(L)'
;MCVGAGASGLPGVPAHADAGDIGRDALSANDGRASEGTGITGGSAVAADPAYGGHLSRADHATDGYDGDTYLATHDPRAWGSAAGRTPTLHAKIDNADAAHRPVARGAGAGRLP
;
A
#
# COMPACT_ATOMS: atom_id res chain seq x y z
N MET A 1 13.15 66.65 -6.70
CA MET A 1 13.14 65.77 -5.51
C MET A 1 11.82 65.01 -5.49
N CYS A 2 11.84 63.69 -5.58
CA CYS A 2 10.78 62.82 -5.05
C CYS A 2 11.34 61.39 -4.99
N VAL A 3 11.23 60.77 -3.82
CA VAL A 3 11.84 59.50 -3.44
C VAL A 3 11.01 58.33 -3.99
N GLY A 4 11.67 57.30 -4.51
CA GLY A 4 11.05 56.02 -4.85
C GLY A 4 11.76 54.87 -4.16
N ALA A 5 11.66 54.81 -2.82
CA ALA A 5 12.04 53.63 -2.06
C ALA A 5 10.90 52.62 -2.12
N GLY A 6 11.13 51.52 -2.82
CA GLY A 6 10.22 50.37 -2.87
C GLY A 6 11.00 49.08 -2.69
N ALA A 7 11.47 48.84 -1.46
CA ALA A 7 11.90 47.51 -1.06
C ALA A 7 10.66 46.65 -0.83
N SER A 8 10.12 46.06 -1.90
CA SER A 8 9.10 45.02 -1.78
C SER A 8 9.82 43.70 -1.56
N GLY A 9 9.85 43.27 -0.28
CA GLY A 9 10.25 41.92 0.07
C GLY A 9 9.42 40.89 -0.70
N LEU A 10 10.09 39.93 -1.32
CA LEU A 10 9.44 38.77 -1.91
C LEU A 10 8.82 37.96 -0.75
N PRO A 11 7.49 37.81 -0.67
CA PRO A 11 6.91 36.82 0.24
C PRO A 11 7.41 35.44 -0.18
N GLY A 12 7.80 34.63 0.82
CA GLY A 12 8.30 33.28 0.63
C GLY A 12 7.42 32.52 -0.35
N VAL A 13 8.02 32.18 -1.49
CA VAL A 13 7.44 31.24 -2.45
C VAL A 13 7.14 29.98 -1.64
N PRO A 14 5.91 29.44 -1.66
CA PRO A 14 5.68 28.14 -1.07
C PRO A 14 6.68 27.17 -1.70
N ALA A 15 7.30 26.32 -0.88
CA ALA A 15 8.07 25.18 -1.38
C ALA A 15 7.11 24.15 -2.00
N HIS A 16 6.31 24.58 -2.98
CA HIS A 16 5.62 23.67 -3.86
C HIS A 16 6.69 23.23 -4.85
N ALA A 17 7.12 21.98 -4.70
CA ALA A 17 7.68 21.24 -5.83
C ALA A 17 6.84 21.58 -7.05
N ASP A 18 7.51 21.93 -8.15
CA ASP A 18 6.87 22.25 -9.41
C ASP A 18 5.77 21.23 -9.67
N ALA A 19 4.56 21.71 -9.98
CA ALA A 19 3.33 20.92 -10.01
C ALA A 19 3.25 20.01 -11.24
N GLY A 20 4.37 19.40 -11.63
CA GLY A 20 4.42 18.36 -12.64
C GLY A 20 3.64 17.13 -12.16
N ASP A 21 2.88 16.53 -13.06
CA ASP A 21 2.23 15.26 -12.79
C ASP A 21 3.30 14.15 -12.76
N ILE A 22 3.96 13.96 -11.61
CA ILE A 22 5.06 12.99 -11.42
C ILE A 22 4.65 11.58 -11.85
N GLY A 23 3.35 11.24 -11.82
CA GLY A 23 2.84 9.95 -12.29
C GLY A 23 2.94 9.76 -13.81
N ARG A 24 3.16 10.83 -14.56
CA ARG A 24 3.33 10.85 -16.02
C ARG A 24 4.78 10.84 -16.47
N ASP A 25 5.72 10.98 -15.54
CA ASP A 25 7.12 11.09 -15.90
C ASP A 25 7.70 9.70 -16.23
N ALA A 26 8.37 9.62 -17.38
CA ALA A 26 9.19 8.49 -17.77
C ALA A 26 10.66 8.80 -17.47
N LEU A 27 11.44 7.76 -17.20
CA LEU A 27 12.88 7.92 -17.00
C LEU A 27 13.52 8.47 -18.29
N SER A 28 14.34 9.52 -18.16
CA SER A 28 15.00 10.14 -19.31
C SER A 28 15.94 9.15 -20.01
N ALA A 29 16.06 9.25 -21.34
CA ALA A 29 16.76 8.26 -22.18
C ALA A 29 18.25 8.05 -21.86
N ASN A 30 18.86 8.97 -21.10
CA ASN A 30 20.27 8.93 -20.71
C ASN A 30 20.48 8.92 -19.18
N ASP A 31 19.44 8.63 -18.39
CA ASP A 31 19.50 8.63 -16.93
C ASP A 31 19.92 7.27 -16.34
N GLY A 32 21.05 6.77 -16.85
CA GLY A 32 21.68 5.55 -16.37
C GLY A 32 21.15 4.25 -16.99
N ARG A 33 21.48 3.13 -16.33
CA ARG A 33 21.33 1.77 -16.87
C ARG A 33 19.89 1.39 -17.21
N ALA A 34 18.93 1.84 -16.41
CA ALA A 34 17.53 1.52 -16.62
C ALA A 34 16.95 2.19 -17.88
N SER A 35 17.61 3.21 -18.44
CA SER A 35 17.20 3.89 -19.66
C SER A 35 17.62 3.18 -20.95
N GLU A 36 18.43 2.12 -20.87
CA GLU A 36 18.89 1.38 -22.06
C GLU A 36 17.73 0.66 -22.77
N GLY A 37 17.85 0.48 -24.09
CA GLY A 37 16.82 -0.20 -24.90
C GLY A 37 15.56 0.65 -25.05
N THR A 38 14.41 0.12 -24.64
CA THR A 38 13.11 0.83 -24.71
C THR A 38 12.88 1.80 -23.54
N GLY A 39 13.80 1.87 -22.57
CA GLY A 39 13.71 2.71 -21.37
C GLY A 39 12.65 2.26 -20.35
N ILE A 40 12.47 3.06 -19.28
CA ILE A 40 11.43 2.87 -18.25
C ILE A 40 10.36 3.96 -18.38
N THR A 41 9.21 3.56 -18.91
CA THR A 41 8.03 4.44 -19.03
C THR A 41 6.97 4.20 -17.96
N GLY A 42 7.04 3.09 -17.22
CA GLY A 42 6.07 2.76 -16.17
C GLY A 42 4.62 2.88 -16.65
N GLY A 43 3.77 3.55 -15.85
CA GLY A 43 2.37 3.84 -16.18
C GLY A 43 2.14 5.19 -16.84
N SER A 44 3.17 5.91 -17.28
CA SER A 44 3.08 7.30 -17.78
C SER A 44 2.03 7.51 -18.89
N ALA A 45 1.84 6.50 -19.75
CA ALA A 45 0.88 6.55 -20.85
C ALA A 45 -0.58 6.26 -20.44
N VAL A 46 -0.84 5.78 -19.22
CA VAL A 46 -2.19 5.33 -18.80
C VAL A 46 -3.10 6.54 -18.61
N ALA A 47 -4.16 6.68 -19.41
CA ALA A 47 -5.16 7.73 -19.19
C ALA A 47 -5.80 7.58 -17.80
N ALA A 48 -6.10 8.71 -17.14
CA ALA A 48 -6.83 8.67 -15.88
C ALA A 48 -8.24 8.10 -16.14
N ASP A 49 -8.64 7.09 -15.36
CA ASP A 49 -10.02 6.63 -15.31
C ASP A 49 -10.76 7.36 -14.19
N PRO A 50 -11.66 8.30 -14.48
CA PRO A 50 -12.39 9.05 -13.46
C PRO A 50 -13.35 8.18 -12.64
N ALA A 51 -13.66 6.95 -13.08
CA ALA A 51 -14.46 6.00 -12.31
C ALA A 51 -13.62 5.24 -11.27
N TYR A 52 -12.30 5.24 -11.39
CA TYR A 52 -11.40 4.54 -10.50
C TYR A 52 -11.13 5.37 -9.22
N GLY A 53 -11.29 4.77 -8.04
CA GLY A 53 -11.02 5.41 -6.74
C GLY A 53 -12.23 5.77 -5.89
N GLY A 54 -13.43 5.29 -6.23
CA GLY A 54 -14.60 5.39 -5.34
C GLY A 54 -14.35 4.69 -3.98
N HIS A 55 -14.82 5.30 -2.89
CA HIS A 55 -14.78 4.67 -1.58
C HIS A 55 -15.72 3.45 -1.55
N LEU A 56 -15.14 2.26 -1.43
CA LEU A 56 -15.90 1.04 -1.25
C LEU A 56 -16.42 0.96 0.19
N SER A 57 -17.72 0.80 0.34
CA SER A 57 -18.34 0.49 1.62
C SER A 57 -18.01 -0.95 2.03
N ARG A 58 -18.27 -1.29 3.30
CA ARG A 58 -18.17 -2.69 3.76
C ARG A 58 -19.03 -3.65 2.92
N ALA A 59 -20.19 -3.18 2.47
CA ALA A 59 -21.11 -3.99 1.68
C ALA A 59 -20.52 -4.33 0.31
N ASP A 60 -19.73 -3.44 -0.28
CA ASP A 60 -19.04 -3.68 -1.57
C ASP A 60 -17.95 -4.76 -1.45
N HIS A 61 -17.53 -5.07 -0.23
CA HIS A 61 -16.60 -6.16 0.08
C HIS A 61 -17.29 -7.44 0.59
N ALA A 62 -18.62 -7.47 0.68
CA ALA A 62 -19.33 -8.64 1.16
C ALA A 62 -19.13 -9.82 0.19
N THR A 63 -18.74 -10.97 0.72
CA THR A 63 -18.78 -12.23 -0.02
C THR A 63 -20.20 -12.78 0.02
N ASP A 64 -20.65 -13.47 -1.03
CA ASP A 64 -21.98 -14.08 -1.08
C ASP A 64 -22.27 -14.91 0.17
N GLY A 65 -23.38 -14.60 0.83
CA GLY A 65 -23.82 -15.24 2.08
C GLY A 65 -23.22 -14.67 3.36
N TYR A 66 -22.31 -13.68 3.30
CA TYR A 66 -21.81 -12.98 4.47
C TYR A 66 -22.71 -11.81 4.84
N ASP A 67 -23.48 -11.98 5.91
CA ASP A 67 -24.20 -10.91 6.58
C ASP A 67 -23.53 -10.61 7.94
N GLY A 68 -23.07 -9.38 8.12
CA GLY A 68 -22.28 -8.98 9.29
C GLY A 68 -23.07 -9.03 10.60
N ASP A 69 -24.35 -8.67 10.55
CA ASP A 69 -25.23 -8.68 11.72
C ASP A 69 -25.56 -10.13 12.12
N THR A 70 -25.80 -11.01 11.15
CA THR A 70 -25.96 -12.46 11.35
C THR A 70 -24.70 -13.10 11.92
N TYR A 71 -23.52 -12.71 11.43
CA TYR A 71 -22.24 -13.20 11.96
C TYR A 71 -22.07 -12.82 13.43
N LEU A 72 -22.33 -11.56 13.79
CA LEU A 72 -22.24 -11.07 15.17
C LEU A 72 -23.29 -11.72 16.08
N ALA A 73 -24.52 -11.93 15.61
CA ALA A 73 -25.56 -12.63 16.37
C ALA A 73 -25.20 -14.10 16.61
N THR A 74 -24.61 -14.77 15.61
CA THR A 74 -24.19 -16.18 15.71
C THR A 74 -22.98 -16.34 16.64
N HIS A 75 -22.07 -15.37 16.66
CA HIS A 75 -20.83 -15.41 17.42
C HIS A 75 -20.83 -14.47 18.65
N ASP A 76 -22.00 -14.15 19.20
CA ASP A 76 -22.07 -13.35 20.43
C ASP A 76 -21.30 -14.08 21.55
N PRO A 77 -20.25 -13.49 22.14
CA PRO A 77 -19.47 -14.15 23.19
C PRO A 77 -20.31 -14.52 24.42
N ARG A 78 -21.45 -13.84 24.64
CA ARG A 78 -22.41 -14.22 25.69
C ARG A 78 -23.14 -15.52 25.38
N ALA A 79 -23.36 -15.82 24.10
CA ALA A 79 -23.99 -17.04 23.63
C ALA A 79 -22.98 -18.19 23.44
N TRP A 80 -21.74 -17.87 23.04
CA TRP A 80 -20.73 -18.88 22.66
C TRP A 80 -19.85 -19.37 23.84
N GLY A 81 -19.88 -18.68 24.99
CA GLY A 81 -19.15 -19.09 26.20
C GLY A 81 -17.63 -18.96 26.10
N SER A 82 -16.89 -19.51 27.09
CA SER A 82 -15.44 -19.34 27.23
C SER A 82 -14.58 -20.05 26.17
N ALA A 83 -15.20 -20.70 25.18
CA ALA A 83 -14.49 -21.38 24.08
C ALA A 83 -13.76 -20.40 23.14
N ALA A 84 -14.21 -19.14 23.07
CA ALA A 84 -13.49 -18.07 22.36
C ALA A 84 -12.18 -17.68 23.05
N GLY A 85 -12.01 -18.05 24.32
CA GLY A 85 -10.84 -17.74 25.16
C GLY A 85 -9.69 -18.73 25.01
N ARG A 86 -9.50 -19.36 23.83
CA ARG A 86 -8.24 -20.08 23.57
C ARG A 86 -7.15 -19.02 23.65
N THR A 87 -6.39 -19.02 24.75
CA THR A 87 -5.17 -18.22 24.85
C THR A 87 -4.12 -19.03 24.09
N PRO A 88 -3.83 -18.76 22.80
CA PRO A 88 -2.62 -19.34 22.24
C PRO A 88 -1.50 -18.88 23.17
N THR A 89 -0.65 -19.79 23.63
CA THR A 89 0.63 -19.38 24.18
C THR A 89 1.31 -18.55 23.09
N LEU A 90 1.27 -17.23 23.25
CA LEU A 90 1.96 -16.29 22.39
C LEU A 90 3.41 -16.75 22.33
N HIS A 91 3.94 -17.00 21.12
CA HIS A 91 5.38 -17.15 20.96
C HIS A 91 5.99 -15.82 21.44
N ALA A 92 6.51 -15.81 22.67
CA ALA A 92 7.02 -14.62 23.33
C ALA A 92 8.42 -14.21 22.80
N LYS A 93 8.60 -14.33 21.48
CA LYS A 93 9.62 -13.73 20.63
C LYS A 93 9.34 -14.13 19.18
N ILE A 94 9.32 -13.16 18.28
CA ILE A 94 9.38 -13.39 16.83
C ILE A 94 10.71 -14.10 16.56
N ASP A 95 10.68 -15.23 15.85
CA ASP A 95 11.92 -15.91 15.43
C ASP A 95 12.80 -14.92 14.65
N ASN A 96 14.10 -14.92 14.95
CA ASN A 96 15.05 -14.12 14.17
C ASN A 96 14.92 -14.53 12.69
N ALA A 97 14.89 -13.56 11.76
CA ALA A 97 14.78 -13.81 10.33
C ALA A 97 15.79 -14.87 9.83
N ASP A 98 16.97 -14.93 10.44
CA ASP A 98 18.01 -15.91 10.13
C ASP A 98 17.64 -17.35 10.57
N ALA A 99 16.93 -17.46 11.71
CA ALA A 99 16.37 -18.72 12.21
C ALA A 99 15.15 -19.17 11.39
N ALA A 100 14.35 -18.24 10.87
CA ALA A 100 13.22 -18.51 9.98
C ALA A 100 13.67 -18.90 8.55
N HIS A 101 14.84 -18.44 8.11
CA HIS A 101 15.40 -18.78 6.79
C HIS A 101 15.77 -20.27 6.65
N ARG A 102 16.38 -20.87 7.69
CA ARG A 102 16.81 -22.29 7.66
C ARG A 102 15.67 -23.32 7.48
N PRO A 103 14.48 -23.19 8.11
CA PRO A 103 13.37 -24.12 7.90
C PRO A 103 12.67 -23.94 6.56
N VAL A 104 12.53 -22.72 6.03
CA VAL A 104 11.89 -22.47 4.71
C VAL A 104 12.66 -23.20 3.59
N ALA A 105 13.99 -23.19 3.63
CA ALA A 105 14.83 -23.90 2.66
C ALA A 105 14.73 -25.45 2.75
N ARG A 106 14.24 -26.01 3.86
CA ARG A 106 14.17 -27.47 4.07
C ARG A 106 12.78 -28.07 3.80
N GLY A 107 11.73 -27.25 3.66
CA GLY A 107 10.34 -27.71 3.56
C GLY A 107 9.46 -27.04 2.50
N ALA A 108 9.95 -26.03 1.77
CA ALA A 108 9.17 -25.36 0.73
C ALA A 108 9.13 -26.19 -0.58
N GLY A 109 8.29 -27.23 -0.62
CA GLY A 109 7.61 -27.59 -1.87
C GLY A 109 8.38 -28.36 -2.96
N ALA A 110 9.28 -29.30 -2.61
CA ALA A 110 9.61 -30.40 -3.53
C ALA A 110 8.82 -31.67 -3.12
N GLY A 111 7.50 -31.54 -3.06
CA GLY A 111 6.62 -32.71 -3.01
C GLY A 111 6.86 -33.53 -4.28
N ARG A 112 7.18 -34.82 -4.12
CA ARG A 112 7.13 -35.75 -5.25
C ARG A 112 5.70 -35.72 -5.79
N LEU A 113 5.54 -35.23 -7.02
CA LEU A 113 4.38 -35.58 -7.83
C LEU A 113 4.55 -37.06 -8.20
N PRO A 114 3.51 -37.90 -8.03
CA PRO A 114 3.54 -39.30 -8.46
C PRO A 114 3.76 -39.43 -9.98
#